data_AF-A0A819CFB0-F1
#
_entry.id   AF-A0A819CFB0-F1
#
_cell.length_a   1.000
_cell.length_b   1.000
_cell.length_c   1.000
_cell.angle_alpha   90.00
_cell.angle_beta   90.00
_cell.angle_gamma   90.00
#
_symmetry.space_group_name_H-M   'P 1'
#
loop_
_entity.id
_entity.type
_entity.pdbx_description
1 polymer ?
#
loop_
_entity_poly.entity_id
_entity_poly.type
_entity_poly.pdbx_seq_one_letter_code
_entity_poly.pdbx_strand_id
1 'polypeptide(L)'
;MMLQEGDIYTEKRTITTKFILRSENRDFEKLFVKRSICTICYQNLNDHNNNIKCIVNETRLHVDIYEIDMKLAFSQILDRLYPDIIQYKQEIASQSLIEDNDIPFNTLYQNMISQFTTEKNFVSLILHIDDVSLCKSSKLILWLLSGAFVELPPHLRYRRSNMILLSIWIGYQEPIPKA
;
A
#
# COMPACT_ATOMS: atom_id res chain seq x y z
N MET A 1 0.33 49.50 28.80
CA MET A 1 -0.07 48.10 29.06
C MET A 1 0.71 47.26 28.07
N MET A 2 1.81 46.65 28.53
CA MET A 2 2.76 45.90 27.72
C MET A 2 2.22 44.49 27.45
N LEU A 3 2.30 44.03 26.20
CA LEU A 3 2.09 42.63 25.85
C LEU A 3 3.45 41.93 26.01
N GLN A 4 3.54 40.99 26.95
CA GLN A 4 4.69 40.10 27.09
C GLN A 4 4.55 38.93 26.12
N GLU A 5 5.62 38.67 25.38
CA GLU A 5 5.84 37.47 24.57
C GLU A 5 5.85 36.24 25.50
N GLY A 6 4.95 35.29 25.24
CA GLY A 6 4.94 33.99 25.89
C GLY A 6 5.74 32.99 25.07
N ASP A 7 6.77 32.41 25.68
CA ASP A 7 7.63 31.39 25.10
C ASP A 7 6.84 30.19 24.54
N ILE A 8 7.02 29.92 23.24
CA ILE A 8 6.52 28.70 22.61
C ILE A 8 7.47 27.55 22.98
N TYR A 9 7.13 26.82 24.04
CA TYR A 9 7.72 25.51 24.31
C TYR A 9 7.30 24.53 23.20
N THR A 10 8.19 24.33 22.23
CA THR A 10 8.08 23.23 21.26
C THR A 10 8.58 21.96 21.92
N GLU A 11 7.69 21.33 22.69
CA GLU A 11 7.89 19.99 23.21
C GLU A 11 7.92 19.01 22.03
N LYS A 12 9.11 18.53 21.66
CA LYS A 12 9.29 17.42 20.70
C LYS A 12 8.62 16.17 21.27
N ARG A 13 7.32 16.04 21.06
CA ARG A 13 6.59 14.80 21.30
C ARG A 13 7.08 13.79 20.28
N THR A 14 8.02 12.95 20.68
CA THR A 14 8.30 11.70 19.98
C THR A 14 7.04 10.85 20.10
N ILE A 15 6.16 10.94 19.10
CA ILE A 15 5.05 10.00 18.94
C ILE A 15 5.70 8.67 18.61
N THR A 16 5.97 7.89 19.66
CA THR A 16 6.33 6.50 19.51
C THR A 16 5.03 5.79 19.17
N THR A 17 4.70 5.74 17.88
CA THR A 17 3.66 4.85 17.37
C THR A 17 4.17 3.44 17.57
N LYS A 18 3.94 2.88 18.77
CA LYS A 18 4.05 1.45 19.00
C LYS A 18 2.96 0.80 18.15
N PHE A 19 3.33 0.28 17.00
CA PHE A 19 2.55 -0.74 16.33
C PHE A 19 2.56 -1.97 17.24
N ILE A 20 1.63 -2.02 18.19
CA ILE A 20 1.31 -3.24 18.90
C ILE A 20 0.53 -4.08 17.89
N LEU A 21 1.25 -4.80 17.03
CA LEU A 21 0.74 -6.03 16.46
C LEU A 21 0.51 -6.93 17.68
N ARG A 22 -0.70 -6.94 18.23
CA ARG A 22 -1.04 -7.82 19.34
C ARG A 22 -0.77 -9.24 18.85
N SER A 23 0.32 -9.82 19.33
CA SER A 23 0.85 -11.14 18.99
C SER A 23 -0.01 -12.28 19.58
N GLU A 24 -1.32 -12.09 19.67
CA GLU A 24 -2.26 -13.13 20.04
C GLU A 24 -2.78 -13.88 18.79
N ASN A 25 -2.62 -13.32 17.59
CA ASN A 25 -2.91 -14.01 16.34
C ASN A 25 -1.67 -14.72 15.79
N ARG A 26 -1.56 -16.02 16.09
CA ARG A 26 -0.65 -16.97 15.40
C ARG A 26 -0.96 -17.12 13.90
N ASP A 27 -1.96 -16.39 13.39
CA ASP A 27 -2.39 -16.43 12.00
C ASP A 27 -1.71 -15.36 11.12
N PHE A 28 -0.89 -14.45 11.68
CA PHE A 28 -0.19 -13.46 10.85
C PHE A 28 0.73 -14.12 9.81
N GLU A 29 1.47 -15.16 10.21
CA GLU A 29 2.31 -15.94 9.29
C GLU A 29 1.50 -16.74 8.26
N LYS A 30 0.18 -16.93 8.47
CA LYS A 30 -0.71 -17.55 7.49
C LYS A 30 -1.28 -16.53 6.50
N LEU A 31 -1.34 -15.26 6.88
CA LEU A 31 -1.85 -14.18 6.03
C LEU A 31 -0.79 -13.64 5.09
N PHE A 32 0.48 -13.75 5.46
CA PHE A 32 1.59 -13.21 4.68
C PHE A 32 2.59 -14.30 4.26
N VAL A 33 2.93 -14.30 2.98
CA VAL A 33 4.06 -15.04 2.44
C VAL A 33 5.30 -14.17 2.58
N LYS A 34 6.31 -14.68 3.29
CA LYS A 34 7.60 -14.01 3.45
C LYS A 34 8.55 -14.35 2.29
N ARG A 35 9.06 -13.33 1.61
CA ARG A 35 10.21 -13.42 0.71
C ARG A 35 11.33 -12.50 1.19
N SER A 36 12.58 -12.88 0.98
CA SER A 36 13.74 -12.06 1.33
C SER A 36 14.53 -11.77 0.07
N ILE A 37 14.88 -10.51 -0.18
CA ILE A 37 15.61 -10.09 -1.39
C ILE A 37 16.89 -9.34 -1.03
N CYS A 38 17.93 -9.51 -1.85
CA CYS A 38 19.10 -8.63 -1.79
C CYS A 38 18.80 -7.32 -2.55
N THR A 39 19.03 -6.16 -1.93
CA THR A 39 18.80 -4.84 -2.54
C THR A 39 19.83 -4.46 -3.61
N ILE A 40 20.95 -5.18 -3.71
CA ILE A 40 22.00 -4.93 -4.71
C ILE A 40 21.78 -5.79 -5.97
N CYS A 41 21.64 -7.11 -5.79
CA CYS A 41 21.50 -8.03 -6.93
C CYS A 41 20.05 -8.44 -7.22
N TYR A 42 19.09 -8.08 -6.35
CA TYR A 42 17.65 -8.35 -6.48
C TYR A 42 17.27 -9.83 -6.53
N GLN A 43 18.18 -10.70 -6.09
CA GLN A 43 17.92 -12.13 -6.01
C GLN A 43 17.07 -12.45 -4.78
N ASN A 44 16.18 -13.42 -4.95
CA ASN A 44 15.42 -14.01 -3.86
C ASN A 44 16.34 -14.94 -3.05
N LEU A 45 16.49 -14.62 -1.77
CA LEU A 45 17.36 -15.33 -0.83
C LEU A 45 16.71 -16.58 -0.24
N ASN A 46 15.37 -16.70 -0.35
CA ASN A 46 14.61 -17.85 0.12
C ASN A 46 14.52 -18.97 -0.94
N ASP A 47 14.99 -18.72 -2.16
CA ASP A 47 14.92 -19.68 -3.26
C ASP A 47 16.07 -20.69 -3.16
N HIS A 48 15.82 -21.81 -2.48
CA HIS A 48 16.79 -22.90 -2.33
C HIS A 48 17.11 -23.61 -3.65
N ASN A 49 16.35 -23.37 -4.72
CA ASN A 49 16.46 -24.08 -5.99
C ASN A 49 17.31 -23.37 -7.06
N ASN A 50 17.85 -22.18 -6.77
CA ASN A 50 18.69 -21.47 -7.74
C ASN A 50 20.19 -21.71 -7.50
N ASN A 51 20.86 -22.24 -8.54
CA ASN A 51 22.33 -22.33 -8.63
C ASN A 51 23.05 -20.97 -8.58
N ILE A 52 22.30 -19.87 -8.50
CA ILE A 52 22.82 -18.51 -8.42
C ILE A 52 22.77 -18.08 -6.95
N LYS A 53 23.92 -18.16 -6.27
CA LYS A 53 24.07 -17.64 -4.91
C LYS A 53 24.26 -16.13 -4.96
N CYS A 54 23.53 -15.42 -4.11
CA CYS A 54 23.82 -14.02 -3.85
C CYS A 54 25.25 -13.90 -3.32
N ILE A 55 26.08 -13.10 -4.01
CA ILE A 55 27.49 -12.86 -3.63
C ILE A 55 27.56 -11.98 -2.37
N VAL A 56 26.52 -11.18 -2.14
CA VAL A 56 26.41 -10.27 -1.00
C VAL A 56 25.91 -11.06 0.21
N ASN A 57 26.74 -11.16 1.26
CA ASN A 57 26.41 -11.84 2.51
C ASN A 57 26.09 -10.86 3.67
N GLU A 58 25.95 -9.58 3.36
CA GLU A 58 25.66 -8.55 4.36
C GLU A 58 24.15 -8.43 4.59
N THR A 59 23.70 -8.82 5.78
CA THR A 59 22.28 -8.78 6.17
C THR A 59 21.65 -7.39 6.10
N ARG A 60 22.46 -6.32 6.20
CA ARG A 60 22.01 -4.94 6.04
C ARG A 60 21.54 -4.60 4.62
N LEU A 61 21.98 -5.39 3.64
CA LEU A 61 21.62 -5.22 2.24
C LEU A 61 20.42 -6.08 1.86
N HIS A 62 19.76 -6.73 2.82
CA HIS A 62 18.59 -7.57 2.61
C HIS A 62 17.32 -6.84 3.03
N VAL A 63 16.23 -7.12 2.31
CA VAL A 63 14.87 -6.66 2.65
C VAL A 63 13.97 -7.89 2.75
N ASP A 64 13.27 -8.00 3.87
CA ASP A 64 12.18 -8.95 4.06
C ASP A 64 10.88 -8.32 3.57
N ILE A 65 10.20 -8.99 2.65
CA ILE A 65 8.91 -8.58 2.10
C ILE A 65 7.88 -9.60 2.55
N TYR A 66 6.82 -9.10 3.19
CA TYR A 66 5.66 -9.88 3.62
C TYR A 66 4.51 -9.52 2.70
N GLU A 67 4.08 -10.47 1.86
CA GLU A 67 3.06 -10.26 0.83
C GLU A 67 1.77 -10.97 1.21
N ILE A 68 0.64 -10.30 1.04
CA ILE A 68 -0.66 -10.94 1.24
C ILE A 68 -1.03 -11.82 0.04
N ASP A 69 -1.85 -12.84 0.27
CA ASP A 69 -2.60 -13.48 -0.82
C ASP A 69 -3.57 -12.46 -1.43
N MET A 70 -3.16 -11.84 -2.54
CA MET A 70 -3.94 -10.83 -3.25
C MET A 70 -5.30 -11.36 -3.69
N LYS A 71 -5.40 -12.65 -4.06
CA LYS A 71 -6.67 -13.23 -4.52
C LYS A 71 -7.68 -13.26 -3.39
N LEU A 72 -7.25 -13.74 -2.21
CA LEU A 72 -8.08 -13.78 -1.02
C LEU A 72 -8.44 -12.36 -0.53
N ALA A 73 -7.45 -11.46 -0.48
CA ALA A 73 -7.65 -10.09 -0.01
C ALA A 73 -8.63 -9.32 -0.93
N PHE A 74 -8.46 -9.45 -2.24
CA PHE A 74 -9.34 -8.82 -3.21
C PHE A 74 -10.73 -9.44 -3.20
N SER A 75 -10.86 -10.78 -3.13
CA SER A 75 -12.18 -11.40 -3.11
C SER A 75 -13.00 -10.95 -1.89
N GLN A 76 -12.40 -10.89 -0.70
CA GLN A 76 -13.10 -10.45 0.51
C GLN A 76 -13.60 -9.01 0.44
N ILE A 77 -12.81 -8.10 -0.14
CA ILE A 77 -13.19 -6.69 -0.25
C ILE A 77 -14.19 -6.50 -1.39
N LEU A 78 -13.99 -7.17 -2.52
CA LEU A 78 -14.92 -7.15 -3.64
C LEU A 78 -16.27 -7.72 -3.21
N ASP A 79 -16.34 -8.89 -2.59
CA ASP A 79 -17.61 -9.49 -2.15
C ASP A 79 -18.41 -8.56 -1.23
N ARG A 80 -17.71 -7.83 -0.34
CA ARG A 80 -18.33 -6.90 0.61
C ARG A 80 -18.78 -5.60 -0.04
N LEU A 81 -18.00 -5.06 -0.98
CA LEU A 81 -18.20 -3.72 -1.55
C LEU A 81 -18.72 -3.74 -3.00
N TYR A 82 -19.01 -4.92 -3.54
CA TYR A 82 -19.49 -5.09 -4.91
C TYR A 82 -20.72 -4.22 -5.22
N PRO A 83 -21.74 -4.12 -4.34
CA PRO A 83 -22.90 -3.29 -4.61
C PRO A 83 -22.52 -1.80 -4.79
N ASP A 84 -21.66 -1.28 -3.92
CA ASP A 84 -21.18 0.11 -3.98
C ASP A 84 -20.38 0.35 -5.27
N ILE A 85 -19.54 -0.61 -5.66
CA ILE A 85 -18.73 -0.53 -6.88
C ILE A 85 -19.62 -0.48 -8.13
N ILE A 86 -20.63 -1.36 -8.21
CA ILE A 86 -21.52 -1.42 -9.36
C ILE A 86 -22.37 -0.16 -9.45
N GLN A 87 -22.90 0.32 -8.32
CA GLN A 87 -23.66 1.58 -8.28
C GLN A 87 -22.79 2.74 -8.78
N TYR A 88 -21.57 2.88 -8.25
CA TYR A 88 -20.70 3.99 -8.60
C TYR A 88 -20.26 3.94 -10.07
N LYS A 89 -20.02 2.75 -10.62
CA LYS A 89 -19.78 2.57 -12.07
C LYS A 89 -20.95 3.04 -12.94
N GLN A 90 -22.19 2.81 -12.50
CA GLN A 90 -23.36 3.30 -13.22
C GLN A 90 -23.39 4.84 -13.21
N GLU A 91 -23.10 5.46 -12.06
CA GLU A 91 -23.02 6.91 -11.91
C GLU A 91 -21.93 7.55 -12.78
N ILE A 92 -20.76 6.89 -12.88
CA ILE A 92 -19.67 7.29 -13.77
C ILE A 92 -20.11 7.23 -15.23
N ALA A 93 -20.79 6.15 -15.64
CA ALA A 93 -21.25 5.96 -17.01
C ALA A 93 -22.38 6.92 -17.40
N SER A 94 -23.29 7.26 -16.48
CA SER A 94 -24.34 8.24 -16.71
C SER A 94 -23.88 9.69 -16.62
N GLN A 95 -22.64 9.95 -16.19
CA GLN A 95 -22.12 11.28 -15.87
C GLN A 95 -23.08 12.07 -14.95
N SER A 96 -23.83 11.35 -14.11
CA SER A 96 -24.96 11.93 -13.37
C SER A 96 -24.53 12.70 -12.12
N LEU A 97 -23.28 12.51 -11.68
CA LEU A 97 -22.66 13.25 -10.59
C LEU A 97 -21.58 14.17 -11.16
N ILE A 98 -21.83 15.47 -11.07
CA ILE A 98 -20.89 16.56 -11.37
C ILE A 98 -19.93 16.70 -10.17
N GLU A 99 -19.25 15.62 -9.78
CA GLU A 99 -18.06 15.73 -8.93
C GLU A 99 -16.83 15.65 -9.85
N ASP A 100 -16.60 16.74 -10.61
CA ASP A 100 -15.58 16.88 -11.66
C ASP A 100 -14.13 16.61 -11.19
N ASN A 101 -13.91 16.38 -9.90
CA ASN A 101 -12.58 16.25 -9.29
C ASN A 101 -12.22 14.84 -8.84
N ASP A 102 -13.09 13.83 -9.00
CA ASP A 102 -12.70 12.46 -8.68
C ASP A 102 -12.06 11.72 -9.88
N ILE A 103 -11.16 10.79 -9.56
CA ILE A 103 -10.33 10.05 -10.53
C ILE A 103 -11.16 9.41 -11.64
N PRO A 104 -12.29 8.72 -11.36
CA PRO A 104 -13.03 8.07 -12.42
C PRO A 104 -13.64 9.03 -13.43
N PHE A 105 -13.93 10.28 -13.05
CA PHE A 105 -14.49 11.27 -13.98
C PHE A 105 -13.42 11.97 -14.83
N ASN A 106 -12.14 11.78 -14.50
CA ASN A 106 -11.04 12.39 -15.24
C ASN A 106 -10.94 11.82 -16.67
N THR A 107 -10.74 12.70 -17.66
CA THR A 107 -10.61 12.31 -19.08
C THR A 107 -9.46 11.35 -19.34
N LEU A 108 -8.34 11.46 -18.61
CA LEU A 108 -7.22 10.54 -18.74
C LEU A 108 -7.63 9.13 -18.34
N TYR A 109 -8.33 8.99 -17.21
CA TYR A 109 -8.83 7.71 -16.73
C TYR A 109 -9.84 7.11 -17.71
N GLN A 110 -10.81 7.92 -18.16
CA GLN A 110 -11.82 7.52 -19.14
C GLN A 110 -11.21 7.07 -20.48
N ASN A 111 -10.18 7.78 -20.95
CA ASN A 111 -9.44 7.41 -22.16
C ASN A 111 -8.69 6.08 -21.97
N MET A 112 -8.07 5.87 -20.81
CA MET A 112 -7.39 4.60 -20.51
C MET A 112 -8.38 3.44 -20.47
N ILE A 113 -9.45 3.53 -19.67
CA ILE A 113 -10.42 2.43 -19.56
C ILE A 113 -11.08 2.14 -20.90
N SER A 114 -11.37 3.15 -21.74
CA SER A 114 -11.98 2.95 -23.06
C SER A 114 -11.17 2.00 -23.97
N GLN A 115 -9.86 1.90 -23.75
CA GLN A 115 -8.96 1.00 -24.48
C GLN A 115 -9.02 -0.46 -23.99
N PHE A 116 -9.48 -0.68 -22.75
CA PHE A 116 -9.57 -1.99 -22.10
C PHE A 116 -11.02 -2.51 -21.96
N THR A 117 -12.02 -1.66 -22.22
CA THR A 117 -13.46 -1.88 -21.93
C THR A 117 -14.22 -2.80 -22.88
N THR A 118 -13.57 -3.66 -23.68
CA THR A 118 -14.32 -4.80 -24.24
C THR A 118 -14.88 -5.69 -23.13
N GLU A 119 -14.32 -5.62 -21.91
CA GLU A 119 -14.79 -6.34 -20.73
C GLU A 119 -15.56 -5.43 -19.76
N LYS A 120 -16.79 -5.82 -19.42
CA LYS A 120 -17.66 -5.08 -18.45
C LYS A 120 -17.22 -5.23 -16.99
N ASN A 121 -16.27 -6.12 -16.69
CA ASN A 121 -15.94 -6.56 -15.33
C ASN A 121 -14.48 -6.26 -14.96
N PHE A 122 -14.05 -5.00 -15.09
CA PHE A 122 -12.74 -4.58 -14.60
C PHE A 122 -12.86 -3.80 -13.28
N VAL A 123 -11.82 -3.82 -12.45
CA VAL A 123 -11.66 -2.88 -11.34
C VAL A 123 -10.23 -2.35 -11.38
N SER A 124 -10.08 -1.06 -11.12
CA SER A 124 -8.80 -0.38 -11.12
C SER A 124 -8.37 -0.14 -9.68
N LEU A 125 -7.06 -0.15 -9.45
CA LEU A 125 -6.46 0.06 -8.13
C LEU A 125 -5.60 1.31 -8.13
N ILE A 126 -5.81 2.16 -7.14
CA ILE A 126 -4.84 3.18 -6.75
C ILE A 126 -3.83 2.48 -5.86
N LEU A 127 -2.56 2.49 -6.27
CA LEU A 127 -1.47 1.98 -5.44
C LEU A 127 -0.87 3.13 -4.65
N HIS A 128 -0.75 2.92 -3.34
CA HIS A 128 -0.10 3.81 -2.42
C HIS A 128 1.20 3.16 -1.97
N ILE A 129 2.32 3.77 -2.39
CA ILE A 129 3.65 3.49 -1.84
C ILE A 129 3.95 4.67 -0.93
N ASP A 130 4.20 4.39 0.35
CA ASP A 130 4.60 5.46 1.26
C ASP A 130 6.01 5.94 0.87
N ASP A 131 6.13 7.18 0.36
CA ASP A 131 7.42 7.84 0.09
C ASP A 131 8.23 8.08 1.38
N VAL A 132 7.59 7.92 2.54
CA VAL A 132 8.21 8.06 3.86
C VAL A 132 7.93 6.80 4.65
N SER A 133 9.00 6.09 5.05
CA SER A 133 8.89 4.89 5.87
C SER A 133 8.02 5.13 7.10
N LEU A 134 6.97 4.32 7.30
CA LEU A 134 6.04 4.46 8.43
C LEU A 134 6.72 4.37 9.79
N CYS A 135 7.82 3.64 9.86
CA CYS A 135 8.69 3.61 11.01
C CYS A 135 10.14 3.67 10.54
N LYS A 136 10.84 4.75 10.93
CA LYS A 136 12.28 4.89 10.76
C LYS A 136 12.92 4.80 12.13
N SER A 137 13.62 3.70 12.40
CA SER A 137 14.61 3.65 13.47
C SER A 137 16.01 3.69 12.85
N SER A 138 17.04 3.94 13.65
CA SER A 138 18.43 3.85 13.19
C SER A 138 18.84 2.47 12.69
N LYS A 139 17.99 1.45 12.86
CA LYS A 139 18.27 0.04 12.55
C LYS A 139 17.20 -0.64 11.70
N LEU A 140 16.12 0.04 11.36
CA LEU A 140 15.00 -0.60 10.66
C LEU A 140 14.18 0.45 9.93
N ILE A 141 13.86 0.15 8.69
CA ILE A 141 13.00 0.92 7.83
C ILE A 141 11.86 0.00 7.38
N LEU A 142 10.64 0.52 7.49
CA LEU A 142 9.41 -0.18 7.11
C LEU A 142 8.67 0.61 6.05
N TRP A 143 8.37 -0.02 4.91
CA TRP A 143 7.49 0.52 3.86
C TRP A 143 6.25 -0.33 3.72
N LEU A 144 5.14 0.31 3.41
CA LEU A 144 3.91 -0.37 3.02
C LEU A 144 3.58 -0.09 1.57
N LEU A 145 3.16 -1.15 0.89
CA LEU A 145 2.39 -1.05 -0.32
C LEU A 145 0.93 -1.33 0.04
N SER A 146 0.07 -0.36 -0.19
CA SER A 146 -1.37 -0.53 -0.04
C SER A 146 -2.10 -0.13 -1.31
N GLY A 147 -3.36 -0.53 -1.42
CA GLY A 147 -4.19 -0.18 -2.56
C GLY A 147 -5.62 0.14 -2.18
N ALA A 148 -6.33 0.85 -3.05
CA ALA A 148 -7.75 1.12 -2.94
C ALA A 148 -8.43 1.02 -4.31
N PHE A 149 -9.67 0.54 -4.36
CA PHE A 149 -10.42 0.46 -5.61
C PHE A 149 -10.83 1.85 -6.10
N VAL A 150 -10.53 2.15 -7.36
CA VAL A 150 -10.91 3.42 -8.00
C VAL A 150 -12.42 3.51 -8.15
N GLU A 151 -13.08 2.41 -8.50
CA GLU A 151 -14.53 2.35 -8.69
C GLU A 151 -15.32 2.27 -7.37
N LEU A 152 -14.71 2.66 -6.24
CA LEU A 152 -15.43 2.99 -5.02
C LEU A 152 -15.63 4.50 -4.90
N PRO A 153 -16.78 4.98 -4.40
CA PRO A 153 -16.99 6.39 -4.07
C PRO A 153 -15.90 6.92 -3.11
N PRO A 154 -15.46 8.18 -3.23
CA PRO A 154 -14.37 8.74 -2.41
C PRO A 154 -14.52 8.50 -0.90
N HIS A 155 -15.73 8.69 -0.37
CA HIS A 155 -16.04 8.53 1.04
C HIS A 155 -15.96 7.07 1.56
N LEU A 156 -15.96 6.10 0.66
CA LEU A 156 -15.72 4.68 0.95
C LEU A 156 -14.29 4.27 0.62
N ARG A 157 -13.73 4.77 -0.49
CA ARG A 157 -12.39 4.42 -0.99
C ARG A 157 -11.30 4.61 0.06
N TYR A 158 -11.30 5.76 0.75
CA TYR A 158 -10.26 6.11 1.71
C TYR A 158 -10.54 5.64 3.15
N ARG A 159 -11.57 4.82 3.37
CA ARG A 159 -11.78 4.19 4.68
C ARG A 159 -10.70 3.13 4.89
N ARG A 160 -10.04 3.15 6.06
CA ARG A 160 -8.98 2.19 6.41
C ARG A 160 -9.39 0.72 6.23
N SER A 161 -10.66 0.39 6.50
CA SER A 161 -11.20 -0.97 6.33
C SER A 161 -11.38 -1.40 4.88
N ASN A 162 -11.29 -0.47 3.92
CA ASN A 162 -11.47 -0.69 2.49
C ASN A 162 -10.15 -0.57 1.73
N MET A 163 -9.08 -0.12 2.40
CA MET A 163 -7.72 -0.17 1.87
C MET A 163 -7.13 -1.57 2.05
N ILE A 164 -6.43 -2.01 1.03
CA ILE A 164 -5.86 -3.35 0.94
C ILE A 164 -4.38 -3.23 1.25
N LEU A 165 -3.91 -3.88 2.31
CA LEU A 165 -2.47 -3.96 2.57
C LEU A 165 -1.89 -5.06 1.68
N LEU A 166 -1.14 -4.67 0.64
CA LEU A 166 -0.60 -5.60 -0.36
C LEU A 166 0.72 -6.20 0.11
N SER A 167 1.62 -5.38 0.64
CA SER A 167 2.87 -5.88 1.20
C SER A 167 3.48 -4.94 2.25
N ILE A 168 4.29 -5.55 3.13
CA ILE A 168 5.11 -4.87 4.14
C ILE A 168 6.57 -5.19 3.82
N TRP A 169 7.39 -4.16 3.68
CA TRP A 169 8.81 -4.29 3.36
C TRP A 169 9.60 -3.83 4.57
N ILE A 170 10.51 -4.68 5.04
CA ILE A 170 11.29 -4.44 6.25
C ILE A 170 12.77 -4.63 5.91
N GLY A 171 13.56 -3.57 6.08
CA GLY A 171 15.00 -3.61 5.79
C GLY A 171 15.80 -2.63 6.62
N TYR A 172 17.11 -2.59 6.37
CA TYR A 172 18.02 -1.64 7.02
C TYR A 172 18.29 -0.40 6.16
N GLN A 173 18.03 -0.48 4.86
CA GLN A 173 18.25 0.59 3.90
C GLN A 173 17.13 0.62 2.86
N GLU A 174 16.92 1.81 2.31
CA GLU A 174 15.95 2.02 1.24
C GLU A 174 16.35 1.25 -0.03
N PRO A 175 15.37 0.64 -0.73
CA PRO A 175 15.64 0.05 -2.03
C PRO A 175 16.18 1.14 -2.96
N ILE A 176 17.40 0.96 -3.45
CA ILE A 176 17.95 1.83 -4.48
C ILE A 176 17.25 1.44 -5.79
N PRO A 177 16.66 2.36 -6.58
CA PRO A 177 16.10 2.00 -7.88
C PRO A 177 17.18 1.41 -8.79
N LYS A 178 16.86 0.37 -9.58
CA LYS A 178 17.73 0.00 -10.72
C LYS A 178 17.70 1.16 -11.71
N ALA A 179 18.87 1.74 -11.96
CA ALA A 179 19.09 2.69 -13.05
C ALA A 179 18.91 2.02 -14.42
#